data_AF-T0Z8F6-F1
#
_entry.id   AF-T0Z8F6-F1
#
_cell.length_a   1.000
_cell.length_b   1.000
_cell.length_c   1.000
_cell.angle_alpha   90.00
_cell.angle_beta   90.00
_cell.angle_gamma   90.00
#
_symmetry.space_group_name_H-M   'P 1'
#
loop_
_entity.id
_entity.type
_entity.pdbx_description
1 polymer ?
#
loop_
_entity_poly.entity_id
_entity_poly.type
_entity_poly.pdbx_seq_one_letter_code
_entity_poly.pdbx_strand_id
1 'polypeptide(L)'
;RDLAIADVSEQYQELGRRLRELPERLTIIVVPGNHDAVGPAEPQPALSPALRGGLPANVRSLANPSTFSLSGVVVEAYHGRSLDDLIPAIPGASYARPTAVMKRMLQMRHLAPIYGGRTPLLPSARDGLVVDPLPDLLVTGHAHTYGVDQYRGVLLLSASTWQAETEY
;
A
#
# COMPACT_ATOMS: atom_id res chain seq x y z
N ARG A 1 -12.81 -5.73 -21.73
CA ARG A 1 -13.97 -5.25 -20.95
C ARG A 1 -13.38 -4.73 -19.66
N ASP A 2 -13.28 -3.42 -19.52
CA ASP A 2 -12.27 -2.85 -18.61
C ASP A 2 -12.71 -2.85 -17.14
N LEU A 3 -14.03 -2.88 -16.89
CA LEU A 3 -14.62 -3.02 -15.57
C LEU A 3 -15.74 -4.08 -15.58
N ALA A 4 -15.67 -5.03 -14.66
CA ALA A 4 -16.75 -6.00 -14.42
C ALA A 4 -17.90 -5.39 -13.58
N ILE A 5 -17.57 -4.46 -12.68
CA ILE A 5 -18.50 -3.67 -11.88
C ILE A 5 -18.15 -2.20 -12.11
N ALA A 6 -19.06 -1.43 -12.70
CA ALA A 6 -18.77 -0.05 -13.12
C ALA A 6 -18.92 0.97 -11.98
N ASP A 7 -19.83 0.71 -11.02
CA ASP A 7 -20.07 1.59 -9.89
C ASP A 7 -19.07 1.32 -8.76
N VAL A 8 -18.39 2.37 -8.29
CA VAL A 8 -17.38 2.25 -7.23
C VAL A 8 -17.97 1.81 -5.89
N SER A 9 -19.20 2.22 -5.57
CA SER A 9 -19.86 1.80 -4.34
C SER A 9 -20.19 0.31 -4.40
N GLU A 10 -20.64 -0.19 -5.56
CA GLU A 10 -20.85 -1.62 -5.80
C GLU A 10 -19.55 -2.43 -5.71
N GLN A 11 -18.42 -1.88 -6.18
CA GLN A 11 -17.10 -2.52 -6.03
C GLN A 11 -16.74 -2.74 -4.55
N TYR A 12 -16.93 -1.72 -3.69
CA TYR A 12 -16.67 -1.86 -2.25
C TYR A 12 -17.69 -2.78 -1.55
N GLN A 13 -18.94 -2.84 -2.01
CA GLN A 13 -19.92 -3.80 -1.51
C GLN A 13 -19.51 -5.25 -1.82
N GLU A 14 -19.03 -5.51 -3.03
CA GLU A 14 -18.53 -6.83 -3.42
C GLU A 14 -17.25 -7.21 -2.66
N LEU A 15 -16.33 -6.25 -2.45
CA LEU A 15 -15.19 -6.44 -1.53
C LEU A 15 -15.68 -6.83 -0.13
N GLY A 16 -16.65 -6.09 0.40
CA GLY A 16 -17.27 -6.38 1.69
C GLY A 16 -17.87 -7.79 1.75
N ARG A 17 -18.57 -8.24 0.70
CA ARG A 17 -19.13 -9.60 0.60
C ARG A 17 -18.02 -10.66 0.69
N ARG A 18 -16.93 -10.50 -0.06
CA ARG A 18 -15.79 -11.43 -0.04
C ARG A 18 -15.08 -11.47 1.30
N LEU A 19 -14.88 -10.30 1.94
CA LEU A 19 -14.23 -10.25 3.24
C LEU A 19 -15.07 -10.90 4.36
N ARG A 20 -16.40 -10.98 4.23
CA ARG A 20 -17.27 -11.73 5.17
C ARG A 20 -17.10 -13.24 5.07
N GLU A 21 -16.50 -13.75 4.00
CA GLU A 21 -16.20 -15.19 3.86
C GLU A 21 -15.03 -15.60 4.79
N LEU A 22 -14.23 -14.63 5.28
CA LEU A 22 -13.18 -14.87 6.26
C LEU A 22 -13.74 -15.00 7.68
N PRO A 23 -13.10 -15.79 8.57
CA PRO A 23 -13.57 -15.94 9.94
C PRO A 23 -13.59 -14.62 10.73
N GLU A 24 -14.71 -14.34 11.40
CA GLU A 24 -14.92 -13.10 12.17
C GLU A 24 -13.88 -12.86 13.27
N ARG A 25 -13.25 -13.92 13.78
CA ARG A 25 -12.18 -13.83 14.78
C ARG A 25 -10.91 -13.15 14.29
N LEU A 26 -10.73 -13.01 12.97
CA LEU A 26 -9.58 -12.34 12.38
C LEU A 26 -9.81 -10.83 12.38
N THR A 27 -8.79 -10.05 12.74
CA THR A 27 -8.79 -8.61 12.44
C THR A 27 -8.18 -8.41 11.06
N ILE A 28 -8.90 -7.72 10.18
CA ILE A 28 -8.45 -7.45 8.80
C ILE A 28 -8.06 -5.98 8.73
N ILE A 29 -6.82 -5.70 8.34
CA ILE A 29 -6.36 -4.33 8.10
C ILE A 29 -6.40 -4.05 6.59
N VAL A 30 -7.03 -2.94 6.22
CA VAL A 30 -7.04 -2.45 4.83
C VAL A 30 -6.39 -1.07 4.77
N VAL A 31 -5.42 -0.94 3.87
CA VAL A 31 -4.70 0.30 3.57
C VAL A 31 -5.03 0.63 2.11
N PRO A 32 -5.51 1.85 1.80
CA PRO A 32 -5.88 2.21 0.43
C PRO A 32 -4.65 2.35 -0.48
N GLY A 33 -4.88 2.28 -1.78
CA GLY A 33 -3.90 2.57 -2.81
C GLY A 33 -4.36 3.64 -3.81
N ASN A 34 -3.66 3.74 -4.94
CA ASN A 34 -3.93 4.76 -5.96
C ASN A 34 -5.22 4.52 -6.77
N HIS A 35 -5.81 3.32 -6.68
CA HIS A 35 -7.07 2.97 -7.34
C HIS A 35 -8.29 3.03 -6.40
N ASP A 36 -8.07 3.21 -5.10
CA ASP A 36 -9.15 3.34 -4.13
C ASP A 36 -9.81 4.72 -4.23
N ALA A 37 -11.07 4.82 -3.78
CA ALA A 37 -11.84 6.06 -3.75
C ALA A 37 -11.40 7.01 -2.61
N VAL A 38 -10.13 7.36 -2.63
CA VAL A 38 -9.45 8.32 -1.75
C VAL A 38 -8.78 9.41 -2.60
N GLY A 39 -8.18 10.41 -1.97
CA GLY A 39 -7.41 11.43 -2.69
C GLY A 39 -6.28 10.79 -3.52
N PRO A 40 -5.93 11.35 -4.69
CA PRO A 40 -4.91 10.75 -5.56
C PRO A 40 -3.49 10.92 -5.00
N ALA A 41 -3.26 11.91 -4.14
CA ALA A 41 -1.97 12.26 -3.57
C ALA A 41 -1.66 11.50 -2.28
N GLU A 42 -0.40 11.11 -2.08
CA GLU A 42 0.08 10.49 -0.85
C GLU A 42 0.63 11.54 0.14
N PRO A 43 0.43 11.37 1.47
CA PRO A 43 -0.30 10.29 2.12
C PRO A 43 -1.82 10.35 1.89
N GLN A 44 -2.47 9.18 1.79
CA GLN A 44 -3.91 9.03 1.59
C GLN A 44 -4.59 8.70 2.92
N PRO A 45 -5.77 9.28 3.22
CA PRO A 45 -6.51 8.96 4.44
C PRO A 45 -7.10 7.54 4.38
N ALA A 46 -7.51 7.01 5.52
CA ALA A 46 -8.34 5.80 5.57
C ALA A 46 -9.63 5.98 4.76
N LEU A 47 -10.25 4.85 4.37
CA LEU A 47 -11.50 4.85 3.61
C LEU A 47 -12.59 5.66 4.32
N SER A 48 -13.39 6.40 3.55
CA SER A 48 -14.46 7.23 4.09
C SER A 48 -15.49 6.39 4.88
N PRO A 49 -16.23 6.97 5.84
CA PRO A 49 -17.28 6.25 6.57
C PRO A 49 -18.30 5.57 5.65
N ALA A 50 -18.65 6.21 4.53
CA ALA A 50 -19.59 5.66 3.55
C ALA A 50 -19.08 4.36 2.93
N LEU A 51 -17.81 4.31 2.51
CA LEU A 51 -17.19 3.12 1.94
C LEU A 51 -16.97 2.03 3.00
N ARG A 52 -16.59 2.43 4.22
CA ARG A 52 -16.43 1.50 5.35
C ARG A 52 -17.75 0.84 5.77
N GLY A 53 -18.89 1.49 5.53
CA GLY A 53 -20.21 0.93 5.84
C GLY A 53 -20.53 -0.38 5.10
N GLY A 54 -19.89 -0.63 3.95
CA GLY A 54 -20.01 -1.90 3.23
C GLY A 54 -19.14 -3.04 3.78
N LEU A 55 -18.13 -2.72 4.59
CA LEU A 55 -17.13 -3.68 5.07
C LEU A 55 -17.59 -4.40 6.36
N PRO A 56 -17.13 -5.64 6.60
CA PRO A 56 -17.35 -6.35 7.86
C PRO A 56 -16.86 -5.57 9.10
N ALA A 57 -17.47 -5.82 10.26
CA ALA A 57 -17.15 -5.13 11.52
C ALA A 57 -15.72 -5.42 12.06
N ASN A 58 -15.11 -6.54 11.66
CA ASN A 58 -13.74 -6.92 12.00
C ASN A 58 -12.69 -6.33 11.05
N VAL A 59 -13.10 -5.49 10.08
CA VAL A 59 -12.18 -4.73 9.23
C VAL A 59 -11.80 -3.41 9.90
N ARG A 60 -10.52 -3.05 9.76
CA ARG A 60 -9.92 -1.78 10.22
C ARG A 60 -9.28 -1.13 9.01
N SER A 61 -9.81 0.02 8.60
CA SER A 61 -9.18 0.83 7.54
C SER A 61 -8.22 1.82 8.16
N LEU A 62 -6.98 1.82 7.66
CA LEU A 62 -5.91 2.74 8.04
C LEU A 62 -5.52 3.63 6.86
N ALA A 63 -4.68 4.63 7.10
CA ALA A 63 -4.15 5.51 6.06
C ALA A 63 -3.07 4.80 5.20
N ASN A 64 -2.72 5.38 4.06
CA ASN A 64 -1.56 4.98 3.27
C ASN A 64 -0.50 6.10 3.27
N PRO A 65 0.72 5.86 3.75
CA PRO A 65 1.16 4.69 4.51
C PRO A 65 0.54 4.63 5.92
N SER A 66 0.77 3.53 6.64
CA SER A 66 0.51 3.40 8.08
C SER A 66 1.53 2.52 8.78
N THR A 67 2.03 3.03 9.91
CA THR A 67 2.83 2.25 10.87
C THR A 67 1.96 1.75 12.02
N PHE A 68 2.02 0.46 12.33
CA PHE A 68 1.28 -0.13 13.47
C PHE A 68 2.02 -1.32 14.07
N SER A 69 1.62 -1.76 15.27
CA SER A 69 2.21 -2.92 15.94
C SER A 69 1.25 -4.09 16.01
N LEU A 70 1.73 -5.29 15.66
CA LEU A 70 1.05 -6.55 15.84
C LEU A 70 1.84 -7.41 16.83
N SER A 71 1.37 -7.51 18.06
CA SER A 71 2.04 -8.29 19.13
C SER A 71 3.53 -7.94 19.30
N GLY A 72 3.88 -6.66 19.20
CA GLY A 72 5.26 -6.18 19.33
C GLY A 72 6.04 -6.08 18.01
N VAL A 73 5.53 -6.63 16.91
CA VAL A 73 6.13 -6.47 15.57
C VAL A 73 5.65 -5.17 14.94
N VAL A 74 6.56 -4.25 14.64
CA VAL A 74 6.27 -2.98 13.97
C VAL A 74 6.17 -3.21 12.47
N VAL A 75 5.01 -2.90 11.91
CA VAL A 75 4.70 -3.03 10.48
C VAL A 75 4.54 -1.65 9.87
N GLU A 76 5.29 -1.38 8.81
CA GLU A 76 5.08 -0.27 7.89
C GLU A 76 4.32 -0.79 6.67
N ALA A 77 3.05 -0.42 6.53
CA ALA A 77 2.23 -0.77 5.38
C ALA A 77 2.14 0.44 4.44
N TYR A 78 2.61 0.27 3.21
CA TYR A 78 2.62 1.31 2.19
C TYR A 78 2.15 0.73 0.85
N HIS A 79 1.27 1.42 0.13
CA HIS A 79 0.79 0.91 -1.17
C HIS A 79 1.93 0.70 -2.17
N GLY A 80 2.88 1.64 -2.26
CA GLY A 80 4.04 1.52 -3.14
C GLY A 80 3.98 2.38 -4.40
N ARG A 81 3.12 3.41 -4.48
CA ARG A 81 3.01 4.26 -5.69
C ARG A 81 4.35 4.86 -6.12
N SER A 82 5.22 5.19 -5.15
CA SER A 82 6.55 5.75 -5.40
C SER A 82 7.51 4.84 -6.15
N LEU A 83 7.21 3.55 -6.31
CA LEU A 83 7.98 2.67 -7.19
C LEU A 83 8.02 3.21 -8.62
N ASP A 84 6.96 3.90 -9.06
CA ASP A 84 6.87 4.53 -10.39
C ASP A 84 7.96 5.59 -10.65
N ASP A 85 8.46 6.21 -9.59
CA ASP A 85 9.52 7.23 -9.64
C ASP A 85 10.89 6.66 -9.24
N LEU A 86 10.90 5.78 -8.24
CA LEU A 86 12.14 5.22 -7.72
C LEU A 86 12.79 4.24 -8.68
N ILE A 87 12.01 3.41 -9.38
CA ILE A 87 12.55 2.45 -10.35
C ILE A 87 13.37 3.14 -11.46
N PRO A 88 12.84 4.15 -12.17
CA PRO A 88 13.64 4.84 -13.19
C PRO A 88 14.80 5.65 -12.61
N ALA A 89 14.72 6.11 -11.35
CA ALA A 89 15.77 6.91 -10.71
C ALA A 89 16.94 6.07 -10.13
N ILE A 90 16.72 4.78 -9.84
CA ILE A 90 17.71 3.91 -9.20
C ILE A 90 18.31 2.96 -10.26
N PRO A 91 19.62 3.08 -10.58
CA PRO A 91 20.27 2.17 -11.53
C PRO A 91 20.09 0.70 -11.14
N GLY A 92 19.61 -0.11 -12.09
CA GLY A 92 19.39 -1.55 -11.90
C GLY A 92 18.12 -1.93 -11.14
N ALA A 93 17.29 -0.97 -10.74
CA ALA A 93 15.96 -1.23 -10.19
C ALA A 93 14.98 -1.67 -11.29
N SER A 94 13.97 -2.46 -10.90
CA SER A 94 12.97 -3.00 -11.81
C SER A 94 11.73 -3.43 -11.02
N TYR A 95 10.57 -3.39 -11.66
CA TYR A 95 9.33 -3.95 -11.11
C TYR A 95 9.43 -5.46 -10.84
N ALA A 96 10.30 -6.17 -11.57
CA ALA A 96 10.54 -7.60 -11.34
C ALA A 96 11.28 -7.90 -10.03
N ARG A 97 11.89 -6.88 -9.39
CA ARG A 97 12.61 -7.02 -8.12
C ARG A 97 12.30 -5.84 -7.19
N PRO A 98 11.04 -5.70 -6.73
CA PRO A 98 10.58 -4.53 -5.98
C PRO A 98 11.28 -4.38 -4.64
N THR A 99 11.71 -5.49 -4.03
CA THR A 99 12.46 -5.49 -2.76
C THR A 99 13.78 -4.72 -2.84
N ALA A 100 14.43 -4.67 -4.00
CA ALA A 100 15.64 -3.86 -4.18
C ALA A 100 15.37 -2.35 -4.04
N VAL A 101 14.18 -1.90 -4.43
CA VAL A 101 13.74 -0.51 -4.27
C VAL A 101 13.29 -0.25 -2.84
N MET A 102 12.57 -1.20 -2.22
CA MET A 102 12.20 -1.12 -0.81
C MET A 102 13.43 -0.96 0.11
N LYS A 103 14.55 -1.63 -0.22
CA LYS A 103 15.84 -1.42 0.47
C LYS A 103 16.31 0.03 0.39
N ARG A 104 16.12 0.70 -0.75
CA ARG A 104 16.47 2.12 -0.92
C ARG A 104 15.55 3.02 -0.11
N MET A 105 14.25 2.72 -0.02
CA MET A 105 13.32 3.46 0.85
C MET A 105 13.80 3.46 2.30
N LEU A 106 14.21 2.30 2.82
CA LEU A 106 14.76 2.18 4.18
C LEU A 106 16.09 2.92 4.35
N GLN A 107 16.98 2.89 3.36
CA GLN A 107 18.24 3.63 3.39
C GLN A 107 18.03 5.14 3.43
N MET A 108 17.05 5.64 2.67
CA MET A 108 16.67 7.05 2.64
C MET A 108 15.77 7.46 3.81
N ARG A 109 15.23 6.48 4.55
CA ARG A 109 14.21 6.69 5.59
C ARG A 109 12.97 7.42 5.06
N HIS A 110 12.62 7.18 3.81
CA HIS A 110 11.53 7.88 3.13
C HIS A 110 10.90 7.01 2.03
N LEU A 111 9.57 6.95 2.01
CA LEU A 111 8.81 6.10 1.08
C LEU A 111 8.71 6.70 -0.32
N ALA A 112 8.53 8.02 -0.46
CA ALA A 112 8.44 8.71 -1.76
C ALA A 112 9.24 10.02 -1.82
N PRO A 113 10.58 9.98 -1.83
CA PRO A 113 11.41 11.19 -1.69
C PRO A 113 11.52 12.06 -2.97
N ILE A 114 11.00 11.60 -4.11
CA ILE A 114 11.11 12.30 -5.39
C ILE A 114 9.91 13.24 -5.56
N TYR A 115 10.17 14.55 -5.60
CA TYR A 115 9.15 15.56 -5.88
C TYR A 115 9.01 15.83 -7.38
N GLY A 116 7.77 16.08 -7.84
CA GLY A 116 7.48 16.42 -9.24
C GLY A 116 7.47 15.24 -10.20
N GLY A 117 7.50 14.01 -9.68
CA GLY A 117 7.41 12.77 -10.46
C GLY A 117 5.97 12.34 -10.76
N ARG A 118 5.80 11.04 -10.99
CA ARG A 118 4.53 10.34 -11.23
C ARG A 118 3.73 10.11 -9.95
N THR A 119 4.38 10.17 -8.79
CA THR A 119 3.75 10.07 -7.48
C THR A 119 3.28 11.46 -7.05
N PRO A 120 1.97 11.72 -7.04
CA PRO A 120 1.44 12.95 -6.47
C PRO A 120 1.67 12.99 -4.96
N LEU A 121 2.30 14.06 -4.47
CA LEU A 121 2.58 14.27 -3.05
C LEU A 121 1.65 15.36 -2.49
N LEU A 122 0.98 15.06 -1.38
CA LEU A 122 0.06 15.98 -0.73
C LEU A 122 0.86 17.06 0.01
N PRO A 123 0.66 18.36 -0.30
CA PRO A 123 1.29 19.43 0.44
C PRO A 123 0.72 19.47 1.86
N SER A 124 1.54 19.11 2.84
CA SER A 124 1.15 19.03 4.24
C SER A 124 2.24 19.60 5.14
N ALA A 125 1.86 20.06 6.33
CA ALA A 125 2.80 20.65 7.28
C ALA A 125 3.75 19.61 7.92
N ARG A 126 3.38 18.32 7.85
CA ARG A 126 4.18 17.19 8.35
C ARG A 126 4.23 16.12 7.28
N ASP A 127 5.43 15.66 7.00
CA ASP A 127 5.65 14.61 6.01
C ASP A 127 5.27 13.24 6.57
N GLY A 128 4.17 12.67 6.07
CA GLY A 128 3.69 11.35 6.46
C GLY A 128 4.39 10.18 5.75
N LEU A 129 5.38 10.45 4.89
CA LEU A 129 6.10 9.45 4.10
C LEU A 129 7.51 9.18 4.64
N VAL A 130 7.91 9.88 5.69
CA VAL A 130 9.12 9.61 6.47
C VAL A 130 8.93 8.30 7.24
N VAL A 131 9.91 7.39 7.12
CA VAL A 131 9.91 6.12 7.83
C VAL A 131 10.49 6.33 9.23
N ASP A 132 9.63 6.60 10.21
CA ASP A 132 10.00 6.70 11.63
C ASP A 132 8.84 6.30 12.54
N PRO A 133 8.97 5.25 13.37
CA PRO A 133 10.18 4.45 13.66
C PRO A 133 10.62 3.56 12.49
N LEU A 134 11.81 2.93 12.62
CA LEU A 134 12.18 1.83 11.72
C LEU A 134 11.25 0.62 11.97
N PRO A 135 10.64 0.05 10.92
CA PRO A 135 9.77 -1.11 11.08
C PRO A 135 10.57 -2.41 11.19
N ASP A 136 9.94 -3.45 11.75
CA ASP A 136 10.41 -4.83 11.64
C ASP A 136 9.98 -5.46 10.30
N LEU A 137 8.87 -4.99 9.73
CA LEU A 137 8.32 -5.43 8.45
C LEU A 137 7.86 -4.23 7.61
N LEU A 138 8.40 -4.09 6.40
CA LEU A 138 7.88 -3.18 5.37
C LEU A 138 7.11 -3.99 4.33
N VAL A 139 5.81 -3.71 4.18
CA VAL A 139 4.94 -4.33 3.18
C VAL A 139 4.58 -3.32 2.10
N THR A 140 4.75 -3.72 0.84
CA THR A 140 4.29 -2.96 -0.32
C THR A 140 3.43 -3.78 -1.28
N GLY A 141 2.68 -3.08 -2.12
CA GLY A 141 1.96 -3.61 -3.28
C GLY A 141 2.41 -2.92 -4.56
N HIS A 142 1.43 -2.53 -5.38
CA HIS A 142 1.56 -1.73 -6.62
C HIS A 142 2.32 -2.41 -7.77
N ALA A 143 3.50 -2.99 -7.53
CA ALA A 143 4.34 -3.61 -8.57
C ALA A 143 3.77 -4.91 -9.17
N HIS A 144 2.72 -5.48 -8.56
CA HIS A 144 2.10 -6.76 -8.92
C HIS A 144 3.05 -7.97 -8.95
N THR A 145 4.31 -7.80 -8.56
CA THR A 145 5.34 -8.83 -8.50
C THR A 145 5.56 -9.24 -7.06
N TYR A 146 5.55 -10.54 -6.78
CA TYR A 146 5.91 -11.07 -5.48
C TYR A 146 7.40 -10.88 -5.22
N GLY A 147 7.75 -10.50 -3.99
CA GLY A 147 9.14 -10.49 -3.55
C GLY A 147 9.25 -10.52 -2.04
N VAL A 148 10.18 -11.33 -1.53
CA VAL A 148 10.54 -11.36 -0.11
C VAL A 148 12.05 -11.23 0.01
N ASP A 149 12.49 -10.37 0.92
CA ASP A 149 13.91 -10.12 1.17
C ASP A 149 14.09 -9.58 2.60
N GLN A 150 15.33 -9.46 3.05
CA GLN A 150 15.66 -8.85 4.34
C GLN A 150 16.74 -7.77 4.16
N TYR A 151 16.66 -6.73 4.99
CA TYR A 151 17.65 -5.68 5.03
C TYR A 151 17.90 -5.20 6.45
N ARG A 152 19.10 -5.50 6.99
CA ARG A 152 19.54 -5.10 8.33
C ARG A 152 18.50 -5.42 9.43
N GLY A 153 17.89 -6.60 9.35
CA GLY A 153 16.88 -7.07 10.31
C GLY A 153 15.43 -6.73 9.94
N VAL A 154 15.19 -5.86 8.96
CA VAL A 154 13.83 -5.55 8.47
C VAL A 154 13.42 -6.55 7.40
N LEU A 155 12.25 -7.19 7.55
CA LEU A 155 11.62 -8.02 6.54
C LEU A 155 10.96 -7.13 5.47
N LEU A 156 11.20 -7.43 4.21
CA LEU A 156 10.62 -6.74 3.06
C LEU A 156 9.68 -7.69 2.35
N LEU A 157 8.42 -7.29 2.18
CA LEU A 157 7.42 -8.06 1.46
C LEU A 157 6.74 -7.19 0.39
N SER A 158 6.86 -7.59 -0.88
CA SER A 158 5.97 -7.12 -1.94
C SER A 158 4.92 -8.21 -2.19
N ALA A 159 3.66 -7.90 -1.90
CA ALA A 159 2.58 -8.89 -1.79
C ALA A 159 1.95 -9.32 -3.13
N SER A 160 2.50 -8.89 -4.27
CA SER A 160 1.96 -9.16 -5.61
C SER A 160 0.52 -8.65 -5.79
N THR A 161 -0.33 -9.37 -6.54
CA THR A 161 -1.68 -8.96 -6.92
C THR A 161 -2.63 -10.16 -7.02
N TRP A 162 -3.93 -9.86 -7.02
CA TRP A 162 -5.01 -10.81 -7.33
C TRP A 162 -5.61 -10.57 -8.73
N GLN A 163 -4.95 -9.73 -9.54
CA GLN A 163 -5.37 -9.36 -10.89
C GLN A 163 -4.46 -10.05 -11.92
N ALA A 164 -5.06 -10.69 -12.93
CA ALA A 164 -4.30 -11.15 -14.10
C ALA A 164 -3.73 -9.97 -14.90
N GLU A 165 -2.74 -10.24 -15.75
CA GLU A 165 -2.17 -9.21 -16.64
C GLU A 165 -3.27 -8.52 -17.45
N THR A 166 -3.23 -7.19 -17.45
CA THR A 166 -4.16 -6.34 -18.21
C THR A 166 -3.53 -5.91 -19.53
N GLU A 167 -4.34 -5.37 -20.45
CA GLU A 167 -3.84 -4.85 -21.73
C GLU A 167 -3.01 -3.54 -21.59
N TYR A 168 -2.80 -3.05 -20.36
CA TYR A 168 -2.15 -1.79 -20.00
C TYR A 168 -0.79 -2.02 -19.35
#